data_AF-A0A5N6PTY4-F1
#
_entry.id   AF-A0A5N6PTY4-F1
#
_cell.length_a   1.000
_cell.length_b   1.000
_cell.length_c   1.000
_cell.angle_alpha   90.00
_cell.angle_beta   90.00
_cell.angle_gamma   90.00
#
_symmetry.space_group_name_H-M   'P 1'
#
loop_
_entity.id
_entity.type
_entity.pdbx_description
1 polymer ?
#
loop_
_entity_poly.entity_id
_entity_poly.type
_entity_poly.pdbx_seq_one_letter_code
_entity_poly.pdbx_strand_id
1 'polypeptide(L)'
;MFLIDNMEATETVVGMKDNEEYKFKDKPYKVKHVFMEYLHNWKHPKAQQLEDMEITRLQLKWATRGNIKDCGVFVMRHMECFMGGPESEFDCGFAETDGEILNQIGALRKKYAARILLSNINKMKNEVLKAANLLSES
;
A
#
# COMPACT_ATOMS: atom_id res chain seq x y z
N MET A 1 15.81 -9.99 -4.72
CA MET A 1 15.50 -8.78 -3.92
C MET A 1 14.46 -7.98 -4.68
N PHE A 2 13.18 -8.29 -4.49
CA PHE A 2 12.10 -7.77 -5.32
C PHE A 2 11.33 -6.68 -4.58
N LEU A 3 11.03 -5.60 -5.29
CA LEU A 3 10.25 -4.47 -4.81
C LEU A 3 8.82 -4.69 -5.29
N ILE A 4 7.84 -4.58 -4.41
CA ILE A 4 6.46 -4.28 -4.82
C ILE A 4 6.51 -2.83 -5.29
N ASP A 5 6.97 -2.63 -6.53
CA ASP A 5 7.09 -1.33 -7.17
C ASP A 5 6.14 -1.27 -8.35
N ASN A 6 5.32 -0.23 -8.36
CA ASN A 6 4.48 0.13 -9.49
C ASN A 6 5.16 1.09 -10.45
N MET A 7 6.44 1.41 -10.25
CA MET A 7 7.16 2.28 -11.17
C MET A 7 7.47 1.49 -12.44
N GLU A 8 7.01 1.98 -13.59
CA GLU A 8 7.58 1.55 -14.87
C GLU A 8 9.09 1.72 -14.81
N ALA A 9 9.85 0.78 -15.37
CA ALA A 9 11.31 0.84 -15.39
C ALA A 9 11.86 2.11 -16.05
N THR A 10 11.02 2.85 -16.78
CA THR A 10 11.37 4.05 -17.55
C THR A 10 10.86 5.36 -16.90
N GLU A 11 9.98 5.30 -15.91
CA GLU A 11 9.39 6.50 -15.32
C GLU A 11 10.27 7.05 -14.18
N THR A 12 10.93 8.16 -14.48
CA THR A 12 11.62 8.98 -13.49
C THR A 12 10.61 9.90 -12.81
N VAL A 13 10.28 9.62 -11.55
CA VAL A 13 9.46 10.54 -10.74
C VAL A 13 10.23 11.84 -10.53
N VAL A 14 9.66 12.92 -11.08
CA VAL A 14 9.71 14.32 -10.67
C VAL A 14 10.99 14.71 -9.91
N GLY A 15 11.89 15.40 -10.60
CA GLY A 15 13.11 15.94 -10.02
C GLY A 15 12.82 17.04 -9.00
N MET A 16 12.73 16.66 -7.73
CA MET A 16 12.95 17.61 -6.62
C MET A 16 14.46 17.82 -6.51
N LYS A 17 14.94 18.82 -7.26
CA LYS A 17 16.28 19.38 -7.14
C LYS A 17 16.42 19.96 -5.72
N ASP A 18 17.66 19.91 -5.20
CA ASP A 18 18.19 20.70 -4.06
C ASP A 18 18.53 19.96 -2.75
N ASN A 19 19.03 18.70 -2.81
CA ASN A 19 19.87 18.19 -1.73
C ASN A 19 20.93 17.20 -2.24
N GLU A 20 22.22 17.43 -1.93
CA GLU A 20 23.35 16.62 -2.43
C GLU A 20 23.34 15.15 -1.94
N GLU A 21 22.63 14.86 -0.85
CA GLU A 21 22.38 13.50 -0.35
C GLU A 21 21.14 12.83 -0.97
N TYR A 22 20.26 13.61 -1.63
CA TYR A 22 18.98 13.13 -2.19
C TYR A 22 19.16 12.07 -3.28
N LYS A 23 20.29 12.11 -3.99
CA LYS A 23 20.63 11.15 -5.06
C LYS A 23 20.99 9.76 -4.55
N PHE A 24 21.34 9.62 -3.26
CA PHE A 24 21.79 8.34 -2.66
C PHE A 24 20.72 7.64 -1.83
N LYS A 25 19.55 8.27 -1.67
CA LYS A 25 18.45 7.76 -0.87
C LYS A 25 17.53 6.92 -1.77
N ASP A 26 17.54 5.60 -1.56
CA ASP A 26 16.59 4.66 -2.16
C ASP A 26 15.14 5.16 -1.93
N LYS A 27 14.18 4.77 -2.79
CA LYS A 27 12.78 5.27 -2.79
C LYS A 27 12.14 5.37 -1.39
N PRO A 28 12.36 4.44 -0.44
CA PRO A 28 11.80 4.54 0.92
C PRO A 28 12.26 5.78 1.69
N TYR A 29 13.50 6.23 1.52
CA TYR A 29 14.02 7.41 2.20
C TYR A 29 13.42 8.72 1.67
N LYS A 30 13.00 8.76 0.40
CA LYS A 30 12.22 9.89 -0.14
C LYS A 30 10.85 9.99 0.53
N VAL A 31 10.17 8.85 0.70
CA VAL A 31 8.88 8.80 1.40
C VAL A 31 9.06 9.20 2.87
N LYS A 32 10.11 8.71 3.54
CA LYS A 32 10.43 9.11 4.92
C LYS A 32 10.63 10.63 5.03
N HIS A 33 11.36 11.25 4.09
CA HIS A 33 11.59 12.69 4.12
C HIS A 33 10.29 13.50 4.10
N VAL A 34 9.42 13.25 3.11
CA VAL A 34 8.12 13.93 3.01
C VAL A 34 7.23 13.65 4.23
N PHE A 35 7.28 12.41 4.75
CA PHE A 35 6.55 12.05 5.96
C PHE A 35 7.08 12.80 7.20
N MET A 36 8.40 12.97 7.36
CA MET A 36 8.98 13.75 8.46
C MET A 36 8.64 15.23 8.36
N GLU A 37 8.68 15.82 7.16
CA GLU A 37 8.27 17.21 6.94
C GLU A 37 6.82 17.43 7.40
N TYR A 38 5.91 16.51 7.06
CA TYR A 38 4.54 16.53 7.55
C TYR A 38 4.47 16.46 9.08
N LEU A 39 5.20 15.53 9.71
CA LEU A 39 5.18 15.37 11.17
C LEU A 39 5.76 16.59 11.91
N HIS A 40 6.81 17.21 11.38
CA HIS A 40 7.41 18.43 11.94
C HIS A 40 6.44 19.61 11.84
N ASN A 41 5.78 19.79 10.69
CA ASN A 41 4.75 20.82 10.51
C ASN A 41 3.58 20.64 11.49
N TRP A 42 3.22 19.39 11.79
CA TRP A 42 2.20 19.05 12.78
C TRP A 42 2.70 19.05 14.24
N LYS A 43 4.00 19.34 14.48
CA LYS A 43 4.65 19.28 15.79
C LYS A 43 4.41 17.94 16.50
N HIS A 44 4.44 16.85 15.73
CA HIS A 44 4.17 15.53 16.26
C HIS A 44 5.27 15.12 17.26
N PRO A 45 4.93 14.64 18.47
CA PRO A 45 5.91 14.42 19.54
C PRO A 45 6.96 13.34 19.23
N LYS A 46 6.70 12.49 18.22
CA LYS A 46 7.63 11.44 17.77
C LYS A 46 8.45 11.81 16.53
N ALA A 47 8.35 13.04 16.01
CA ALA A 47 9.01 13.41 14.75
C ALA A 47 10.53 13.19 14.82
N GLN A 48 11.18 13.71 15.87
CA GLN A 48 12.62 13.54 16.09
C GLN A 48 13.01 12.05 16.23
N GLN A 49 12.27 11.29 17.04
CA GLN A 49 12.52 9.86 17.21
C GLN A 49 12.46 9.10 15.87
N LEU A 50 11.46 9.37 15.03
CA LEU A 50 11.29 8.71 13.74
C LEU A 50 12.33 9.16 12.71
N GLU A 51 12.82 10.39 12.81
CA GLU A 51 13.88 10.93 11.96
C GLU A 51 15.20 10.18 12.18
N ASP A 52 15.51 9.84 13.42
CA ASP A 52 16.72 9.08 13.78
C ASP A 52 16.64 7.58 13.46
N MET A 53 15.43 7.02 13.24
CA MET A 53 15.26 5.59 12.96
C MET A 53 15.72 5.19 11.56
N GLU A 54 16.51 4.13 11.44
CA GLU A 54 16.84 3.57 10.13
C GLU A 54 15.63 2.88 9.48
N ILE A 55 15.55 2.95 8.15
CA ILE A 55 14.49 2.27 7.39
C ILE A 55 14.94 0.84 7.13
N THR A 56 14.20 -0.12 7.67
CA THR A 56 14.38 -1.54 7.33
C THR A 56 13.41 -1.91 6.22
N ARG A 57 13.95 -2.43 5.11
CA ARG A 57 13.15 -2.97 4.02
C ARG A 57 12.89 -4.46 4.23
N LEU A 58 11.64 -4.78 4.54
CA LEU A 58 11.20 -6.16 4.77
C LEU A 58 11.31 -6.98 3.48
N GLN A 59 11.82 -8.22 3.59
CA GLN A 59 11.79 -9.18 2.49
C GLN A 59 10.49 -9.98 2.54
N LEU A 60 9.48 -9.51 1.79
CA LEU A 60 8.19 -10.17 1.74
C LEU A 60 8.26 -11.39 0.81
N LYS A 61 7.88 -12.57 1.32
CA LYS A 61 7.85 -13.81 0.55
C LYS A 61 6.88 -13.76 -0.64
N TRP A 62 5.82 -12.98 -0.51
CA TRP A 62 4.79 -12.76 -1.53
C TRP A 62 5.01 -11.48 -2.37
N ALA A 63 6.23 -10.93 -2.39
CA ALA A 63 6.55 -9.77 -3.20
C ALA A 63 6.41 -10.08 -4.70
N THR A 64 5.62 -9.27 -5.42
CA THR A 64 5.43 -9.40 -6.87
C THR A 64 6.19 -8.31 -7.64
N ARG A 65 6.46 -8.52 -8.94
CA ARG A 65 7.12 -7.55 -9.83
C ARG A 65 6.21 -7.15 -10.98
N GLY A 66 6.07 -5.85 -11.25
CA GLY A 66 5.29 -5.33 -12.38
C GLY A 66 3.77 -5.46 -12.23
N ASN A 67 3.27 -5.82 -11.04
CA ASN A 67 1.84 -5.90 -10.78
C ASN A 67 1.27 -4.55 -10.32
N ILE A 68 1.05 -3.67 -11.30
CA ILE A 68 0.47 -2.34 -11.08
C ILE A 68 -1.01 -2.35 -10.70
N LYS A 69 -1.72 -3.44 -11.02
CA LYS A 69 -3.19 -3.50 -10.89
C LYS A 69 -3.63 -3.90 -9.48
N ASP A 70 -2.78 -4.62 -8.75
CA ASP A 70 -3.13 -5.22 -7.45
C ASP A 70 -2.50 -4.54 -6.24
N CYS A 71 -1.67 -3.52 -6.45
CA CYS A 71 -0.98 -2.82 -5.38
C CYS A 71 -1.92 -2.32 -4.27
N GLY A 72 -3.12 -1.84 -4.62
CA GLY A 72 -4.11 -1.39 -3.64
C GLY A 72 -4.62 -2.52 -2.76
N VAL A 73 -4.75 -3.74 -3.31
CA VAL A 73 -5.14 -4.93 -2.55
C VAL A 73 -4.04 -5.30 -1.55
N PHE A 74 -2.78 -5.28 -1.98
CA PHE A 74 -1.64 -5.50 -1.09
C PHE A 74 -1.60 -4.46 0.03
N VAL A 75 -1.67 -3.17 -0.30
CA VAL A 75 -1.66 -2.08 0.69
C VAL A 75 -2.78 -2.22 1.71
N MET A 76 -4.02 -2.47 1.27
CA MET A 76 -5.15 -2.70 2.18
C MET A 76 -4.92 -3.92 3.07
N ARG A 77 -4.39 -5.03 2.52
CA ARG A 77 -4.11 -6.24 3.29
C ARG A 77 -2.98 -6.04 4.30
N HIS A 78 -1.91 -5.36 3.90
CA HIS A 78 -0.80 -5.00 4.77
C HIS A 78 -1.27 -4.14 5.94
N MET A 79 -2.12 -3.14 5.68
CA MET A 79 -2.70 -2.31 6.75
C MET A 79 -3.64 -3.10 7.67
N GLU A 80 -4.37 -4.09 7.16
CA GLU A 80 -5.21 -4.96 8.00
C GLU A 80 -4.38 -5.90 8.90
N CYS A 81 -3.19 -6.32 8.46
CA CYS A 81 -2.36 -7.30 9.17
C CYS A 81 -1.25 -6.67 10.03
N PHE A 82 -0.90 -5.40 9.78
CA PHE A 82 0.18 -4.74 10.51
C PHE A 82 -0.27 -4.34 11.92
N MET A 83 0.25 -5.05 12.92
CA MET A 83 -0.06 -4.84 14.35
C MET A 83 1.08 -4.16 15.13
N GLY A 84 2.09 -3.61 14.44
CA GLY A 84 3.25 -2.98 15.08
C GLY A 84 4.28 -3.96 15.66
N GLY A 85 4.18 -5.25 15.31
CA GLY A 85 5.14 -6.29 15.70
C GLY A 85 6.43 -6.30 14.86
N PRO A 86 7.40 -7.16 15.23
CA PRO A 86 8.65 -7.33 14.48
C PRO A 86 8.42 -7.93 13.09
N GLU A 87 9.42 -7.79 12.20
CA GLU A 87 9.40 -8.35 10.84
C GLU A 87 9.02 -9.83 10.80
N SER A 88 9.56 -10.62 11.73
CA SER A 88 9.34 -12.07 11.79
C SER A 88 7.88 -12.46 12.01
N GLU A 89 7.06 -11.55 12.52
CA GLU A 89 5.63 -11.74 12.78
C GLU A 89 4.75 -11.13 11.68
N PHE A 90 5.35 -10.43 10.72
CA PHE A 90 4.59 -9.81 9.64
C PHE A 90 4.20 -10.86 8.60
N ASP A 91 3.02 -11.44 8.79
CA ASP A 91 2.39 -12.37 7.86
C ASP A 91 0.99 -11.87 7.43
N CYS A 92 0.76 -11.83 6.12
CA CYS A 92 -0.51 -11.43 5.52
C CYS A 92 -1.36 -12.62 5.04
N GLY A 93 -0.85 -13.84 5.16
CA GLY A 93 -1.49 -15.07 4.70
C GLY A 93 -1.49 -15.25 3.19
N PHE A 94 -0.57 -14.57 2.48
CA PHE A 94 -0.40 -14.77 1.05
C PHE A 94 0.38 -16.04 0.76
N ALA A 95 -0.05 -16.78 -0.27
CA ALA A 95 0.69 -17.91 -0.79
C ALA A 95 1.99 -17.45 -1.48
N GLU A 96 2.97 -18.35 -1.54
CA GLU A 96 4.25 -18.10 -2.21
C GLU A 96 4.20 -18.49 -3.71
N THR A 97 3.13 -19.17 -4.16
CA THR A 97 2.96 -19.57 -5.57
C THR A 97 2.08 -18.58 -6.35
N ASP A 98 2.48 -18.30 -7.60
CA ASP A 98 1.82 -17.29 -8.45
C ASP A 98 0.34 -17.61 -8.73
N GLY A 99 -0.05 -18.87 -8.83
CA GLY A 99 -1.45 -19.25 -9.08
C GLY A 99 -2.36 -19.00 -7.87
N GLU A 100 -1.90 -19.35 -6.68
CA GLU A 100 -2.67 -19.23 -5.44
C GLU A 100 -2.78 -17.77 -5.00
N ILE A 101 -1.69 -17.00 -5.13
CA ILE A 101 -1.71 -15.57 -4.77
C ILE A 101 -2.70 -14.79 -5.64
N LEU A 102 -2.84 -15.11 -6.94
CA LEU A 102 -3.82 -14.47 -7.82
C LEU A 102 -5.26 -14.74 -7.39
N ASN A 103 -5.56 -15.96 -6.94
CA ASN A 103 -6.87 -16.30 -6.39
C ASN A 103 -7.16 -15.53 -5.09
N GLN A 104 -6.17 -15.44 -4.19
CA GLN A 104 -6.29 -14.68 -2.94
C GLN A 104 -6.49 -13.18 -3.22
N ILE A 105 -5.73 -12.61 -4.15
CA ILE A 105 -5.90 -11.23 -4.60
C ILE A 105 -7.31 -11.02 -5.16
N GLY A 106 -7.80 -11.91 -6.02
CA GLY A 106 -9.15 -11.82 -6.59
C GLY A 106 -10.24 -11.85 -5.51
N ALA A 107 -10.10 -12.72 -4.50
CA ALA A 107 -11.01 -12.79 -3.37
C ALA A 107 -10.96 -11.52 -2.50
N LEU A 108 -9.76 -11.03 -2.18
CA LEU A 108 -9.56 -9.79 -1.41
C LEU A 108 -10.11 -8.58 -2.16
N ARG A 109 -9.89 -8.48 -3.48
CA ARG A 109 -10.43 -7.42 -4.32
C ARG A 109 -11.96 -7.37 -4.24
N LYS A 110 -12.63 -8.52 -4.37
CA LYS A 110 -14.09 -8.62 -4.22
C LYS A 110 -14.54 -8.20 -2.82
N LYS A 111 -13.85 -8.68 -1.77
CA LYS A 111 -14.14 -8.36 -0.37
C LYS A 111 -14.02 -6.86 -0.09
N TYR A 112 -12.92 -6.24 -0.52
CA TYR A 112 -12.67 -4.81 -0.33
C TYR A 112 -13.66 -3.96 -1.13
N ALA A 113 -13.90 -4.29 -2.40
CA ALA A 113 -14.90 -3.61 -3.21
C ALA A 113 -16.30 -3.68 -2.57
N ALA A 114 -16.74 -4.87 -2.13
CA ALA A 114 -18.02 -5.02 -1.46
C ALA A 114 -18.11 -4.18 -0.18
N ARG A 115 -17.06 -4.18 0.66
CA ARG A 115 -17.02 -3.34 1.87
C ARG A 115 -17.08 -1.85 1.56
N ILE A 116 -16.35 -1.38 0.55
CA ILE A 116 -16.35 0.03 0.14
C ILE A 116 -17.72 0.44 -0.38
N LEU A 117 -18.28 -0.35 -1.30
CA LEU A 117 -19.57 -0.07 -1.94
C LEU A 117 -20.73 -0.08 -0.93
N LEU A 118 -20.72 -1.02 0.01
CA LEU A 118 -21.79 -1.20 1.00
C LEU A 118 -21.57 -0.42 2.31
N SER A 119 -20.44 0.28 2.44
CA SER A 119 -20.12 1.07 3.63
C SER A 119 -21.16 2.18 3.86
N ASN A 120 -21.53 2.42 5.12
CA ASN A 120 -22.44 3.51 5.48
C ASN A 120 -21.83 4.90 5.23
N ILE A 121 -20.50 4.98 5.07
CA ILE A 121 -19.80 6.23 4.74
C ILE A 121 -19.85 6.51 3.23
N ASN A 122 -20.13 5.49 2.41
CA ASN A 122 -20.26 5.67 0.98
C ASN A 122 -21.55 6.45 0.67
N LYS A 123 -21.39 7.72 0.30
CA LYS A 123 -22.49 8.63 -0.07
C LYS A 123 -23.30 8.11 -1.26
N MET A 124 -22.70 7.26 -2.10
CA MET A 124 -23.33 6.67 -3.29
C MET A 124 -23.91 5.27 -3.04
N LYS A 125 -23.96 4.82 -1.77
CA LYS A 125 -24.39 3.45 -1.43
C LYS A 125 -25.78 3.12 -1.98
N ASN A 126 -26.73 4.04 -1.85
CA ASN A 126 -28.12 3.80 -2.26
C ASN A 126 -28.23 3.66 -3.79
N GLU A 127 -27.49 4.45 -4.53
CA GLU A 127 -27.41 4.44 -5.99
C GLU A 127 -26.78 3.13 -6.47
N VAL A 128 -25.70 2.68 -5.81
CA VAL A 128 -25.06 1.40 -6.08
C VAL A 128 -26.03 0.24 -5.86
N LEU A 129 -26.78 0.25 -4.76
CA LEU A 129 -27.77 -0.79 -4.47
C LEU A 129 -28.93 -0.80 -5.48
N LYS A 130 -29.43 0.38 -5.86
CA LYS A 130 -30.45 0.50 -6.91
C LYS A 130 -29.96 -0.06 -8.24
N ALA A 131 -28.75 0.30 -8.67
CA ALA A 131 -28.16 -0.20 -9.90
C ALA A 131 -27.95 -1.73 -9.86
N ALA A 132 -27.52 -2.28 -8.72
CA ALA A 132 -27.34 -3.71 -8.54
C ALA A 132 -28.65 -4.50 -8.67
N ASN A 133 -29.75 -3.99 -8.09
CA ASN A 133 -31.06 -4.61 -8.19
C ASN A 133 -31.55 -4.67 -9.64
N LEU A 134 -31.39 -3.57 -10.40
CA LEU A 134 -31.77 -3.53 -11.82
C LEU A 134 -31.01 -4.55 -12.67
N LEU A 135 -29.73 -4.78 -12.36
CA LEU A 135 -28.91 -5.81 -13.04
C LEU A 135 -29.29 -7.24 -12.65
N SER A 136 -29.89 -7.45 -11.48
CA SER A 136 -30.33 -8.79 -11.05
C SER A 136 -31.67 -9.21 -11.65
N GLU A 137 -32.41 -8.24 -12.21
CA GLU A 137 -33.71 -8.44 -12.85
C GLU A 137 -33.63 -8.57 -14.38
N SER A 138 -32.44 -8.35 -14.97
CA SER A 138 -32.13 -8.47 -16.40
C SER A 138 -31.52 -9.81 -16.78
#